data_AF-A0A426Y4C7-F1
#
_entry.id   AF-A0A426Y4C7-F1
#
_cell.length_a   1.000
_cell.length_b   1.000
_cell.length_c   1.000
_cell.angle_alpha   90.00
_cell.angle_beta   90.00
_cell.angle_gamma   90.00
#
_symmetry.space_group_name_H-M   'P 1'
#
loop_
_entity.id
_entity.type
_entity.pdbx_description
1 polymer ?
#
loop_
_entity_poly.entity_id
_entity_poly.type
_entity_poly.pdbx_seq_one_letter_code
_entity_poly.pdbx_strand_id
1 'polypeptide(L)'
;MGNRASLLEVELKKLKTERDPEQLTLAQQRVDELEADNAKLRSGVDELTSRLEQANKELNKLREGLAESQRQLKEHKADRRKADDKLLKLMRENEFLKAEFPGRSVASYKQSVEFVWELRRMGQVLYEYGYQVAMACFQAQYPDLKVDSDPFTEQPEDSSVPMETHQEFDDSIPPAEE
;
A
#
# COMPACT_ATOMS: atom_id res chain seq x y z
N MET A 1 90.12 -26.22 -50.70
CA MET A 1 88.70 -25.83 -50.62
C MET A 1 88.52 -24.40 -50.09
N GLY A 2 89.22 -23.39 -50.64
CA GLY A 2 89.26 -22.03 -50.06
C GLY A 2 88.55 -20.93 -50.85
N ASN A 3 88.25 -21.13 -52.13
CA ASN A 3 88.11 -19.98 -53.05
C ASN A 3 86.72 -19.32 -53.05
N ARG A 4 85.66 -20.05 -52.69
CA ARG A 4 84.30 -19.50 -52.62
C ARG A 4 84.10 -18.61 -51.39
N ALA A 5 84.70 -18.98 -50.26
CA ALA A 5 84.68 -18.15 -49.05
C ALA A 5 85.42 -16.84 -49.30
N SER A 6 86.61 -16.89 -49.93
CA SER A 6 87.39 -15.70 -50.27
C SER A 6 86.69 -14.77 -51.28
N LEU A 7 85.98 -15.33 -52.26
CA LEU A 7 85.25 -14.54 -53.25
C LEU A 7 84.06 -13.80 -52.62
N LEU A 8 83.29 -14.49 -51.76
CA LEU A 8 82.17 -13.89 -51.03
C LEU A 8 82.66 -12.83 -50.04
N GLU A 9 83.82 -13.03 -49.41
CA GLU A 9 84.42 -12.04 -48.52
C GLU A 9 84.88 -10.77 -49.28
N VAL A 10 85.36 -10.94 -50.50
CA VAL A 10 85.73 -9.84 -51.40
C VAL A 10 84.50 -9.11 -51.93
N GLU A 11 83.46 -9.83 -52.35
CA GLU A 11 82.19 -9.23 -52.77
C GLU A 11 81.50 -8.49 -51.62
N LEU A 12 81.51 -9.05 -50.41
CA LEU A 12 81.01 -8.38 -49.21
C LEU A 12 81.82 -7.13 -48.87
N LYS A 13 83.16 -7.17 -48.97
CA LYS A 13 83.99 -5.98 -48.79
C LYS A 13 83.72 -4.94 -49.87
N LYS A 14 83.51 -5.35 -51.12
CA LYS A 14 83.25 -4.46 -52.26
C LYS A 14 81.90 -3.76 -52.14
N LEU A 15 80.84 -4.48 -51.77
CA LEU A 15 79.52 -3.93 -51.46
C LEU A 15 79.55 -2.99 -50.24
N LYS A 16 80.43 -3.26 -49.27
CA LYS A 16 80.64 -2.42 -48.08
C LYS A 16 81.42 -1.13 -48.37
N THR A 17 82.27 -1.14 -49.41
CA THR A 17 82.96 0.05 -49.93
C THR A 17 82.16 0.83 -50.97
N GLU A 18 81.22 0.17 -51.64
CA GLU A 18 80.32 0.77 -52.65
C GLU A 18 79.09 1.44 -52.00
N ARG A 19 78.70 0.98 -50.81
CA ARG A 19 77.70 1.65 -49.98
C ARG A 19 78.31 2.89 -49.33
N ASP A 20 77.83 4.04 -49.77
CA ASP A 20 78.21 5.35 -49.26
C ASP A 20 78.06 5.40 -47.72
N PRO A 21 79.16 5.61 -46.95
CA PRO A 21 79.11 5.62 -45.49
C PRO A 21 78.13 6.66 -44.94
N GLU A 22 77.88 7.75 -45.67
CA GLU A 22 76.90 8.78 -45.28
C GLU A 22 75.45 8.29 -45.38
N GLN A 23 75.12 7.45 -46.36
CA GLN A 23 73.79 6.85 -46.46
C GLN A 23 73.55 5.79 -45.37
N LEU A 24 74.62 5.12 -44.94
CA LEU A 24 74.55 4.11 -43.89
C LEU A 24 74.33 4.75 -42.52
N THR A 25 75.01 5.86 -42.22
CA THR A 25 74.79 6.62 -40.99
C THR A 25 73.40 7.27 -40.94
N LEU A 26 72.90 7.82 -42.06
CA LEU A 26 71.54 8.37 -42.16
C LEU A 26 70.47 7.28 -41.92
N ALA A 27 70.65 6.10 -42.51
CA ALA A 27 69.74 4.97 -42.30
C ALA A 27 69.77 4.49 -40.84
N GLN A 28 70.94 4.46 -40.21
CA GLN A 28 71.10 4.10 -38.80
C GLN A 28 70.34 5.08 -37.89
N GLN A 29 70.52 6.38 -38.10
CA GLN A 29 69.84 7.42 -37.33
C GLN A 29 68.31 7.32 -37.45
N ARG A 30 67.79 7.01 -38.65
CA ARG A 30 66.35 6.76 -38.84
C ARG A 30 65.85 5.53 -38.10
N VAL A 31 66.64 4.47 -37.99
CA VAL A 31 66.28 3.28 -37.22
C VAL A 31 66.20 3.62 -35.73
N ASP A 32 67.16 4.39 -35.22
CA ASP A 32 67.16 4.83 -33.82
C ASP A 32 65.94 5.72 -33.49
N GLU A 33 65.58 6.65 -34.38
CA GLU A 33 64.35 7.47 -34.24
C GLU A 33 63.08 6.59 -34.23
N LEU A 34 62.97 5.64 -35.17
CA LEU A 34 61.83 4.72 -35.23
C LEU A 34 61.77 3.77 -34.02
N GLU A 35 62.91 3.35 -33.47
CA GLU A 35 62.96 2.57 -32.24
C GLU A 35 62.46 3.38 -31.04
N ALA A 36 62.89 4.65 -30.93
CA ALA A 36 62.41 5.55 -29.89
C ALA A 36 60.89 5.80 -29.99
N ASP A 37 60.38 6.03 -31.19
CA ASP A 37 58.95 6.20 -31.43
C ASP A 37 58.16 4.92 -31.12
N ASN A 38 58.68 3.74 -31.50
CA ASN A 38 58.06 2.47 -31.14
C ASN A 38 58.04 2.23 -29.63
N ALA A 39 59.12 2.56 -28.92
CA ALA A 39 59.17 2.47 -27.46
C ALA A 39 58.12 3.40 -26.81
N LYS A 40 57.99 4.63 -27.33
CA LYS A 40 56.98 5.59 -26.87
C LYS A 40 55.56 5.08 -27.13
N LEU A 41 55.27 4.58 -28.33
CA LEU A 41 53.97 4.00 -28.67
C LEU A 41 53.64 2.80 -27.77
N ARG A 42 54.59 1.90 -27.51
CA ARG A 42 54.40 0.76 -26.59
C ARG A 42 54.02 1.23 -25.19
N SER A 43 54.74 2.21 -24.65
CA SER A 43 54.40 2.77 -23.33
C SER A 43 53.01 3.41 -23.29
N GLY A 44 52.59 4.09 -24.36
CA GLY A 44 51.23 4.63 -24.49
C GLY A 44 50.15 3.54 -24.58
N VAL A 45 50.42 2.43 -25.27
CA VAL A 45 49.50 1.28 -25.32
C VAL A 45 49.34 0.64 -23.93
N ASP A 46 50.44 0.48 -23.18
CA ASP A 46 50.40 -0.07 -21.82
C ASP A 46 49.59 0.84 -20.87
N GLU A 47 49.78 2.15 -20.95
CA GLU A 47 49.02 3.11 -20.16
C GLU A 47 47.52 3.07 -20.48
N LEU A 48 47.17 3.07 -21.77
CA LEU A 48 45.76 2.96 -22.20
C LEU A 48 45.13 1.64 -21.78
N THR A 49 45.89 0.55 -21.81
CA THR A 49 45.42 -0.77 -21.35
C THR A 49 45.11 -0.76 -19.86
N SER A 50 46.01 -0.20 -19.04
CA SER A 50 45.78 -0.03 -17.60
C SER A 50 44.54 0.84 -17.30
N ARG A 51 44.38 1.96 -18.02
CA ARG A 51 43.20 2.82 -17.91
C ARG A 51 41.91 2.08 -18.29
N LEU A 52 41.94 1.26 -19.34
CA LEU A 52 40.81 0.44 -19.77
C LEU A 52 40.42 -0.61 -18.72
N GLU A 53 41.40 -1.30 -18.14
CA GLU A 53 41.15 -2.25 -17.05
C GLU A 53 40.53 -1.59 -15.82
N GLN A 54 41.00 -0.39 -15.46
CA GLN A 54 40.44 0.37 -14.35
C GLN A 54 39.00 0.80 -14.65
N ALA A 55 38.72 1.33 -15.84
CA ALA A 55 37.37 1.70 -16.25
C ALA A 55 36.42 0.49 -16.25
N ASN A 56 36.89 -0.68 -16.69
CA ASN A 56 36.12 -1.92 -16.64
C ASN A 56 35.81 -2.37 -15.21
N LYS A 57 36.76 -2.24 -14.28
CA LYS A 57 36.53 -2.52 -12.85
C LYS A 57 35.46 -1.60 -12.28
N GLU A 58 35.50 -0.31 -12.59
CA GLU A 58 34.49 0.65 -12.13
C GLU A 58 33.12 0.38 -12.76
N LEU A 59 33.05 0.05 -14.06
CA LEU A 59 31.80 -0.35 -14.71
C LEU A 59 31.17 -1.59 -14.06
N ASN A 60 31.98 -2.58 -13.69
CA ASN A 60 31.49 -3.78 -13.00
C ASN A 60 30.91 -3.43 -11.62
N LYS A 61 31.59 -2.60 -10.83
CA LYS A 61 31.06 -2.13 -9.53
C LYS A 61 29.73 -1.39 -9.69
N LEU A 62 29.64 -0.48 -10.66
CA LEU A 62 28.39 0.25 -10.94
C LEU A 62 27.26 -0.69 -11.38
N ARG A 63 27.59 -1.71 -12.19
CA ARG A 63 26.62 -2.72 -12.64
C ARG A 63 26.08 -3.55 -11.49
N GLU A 64 26.93 -3.95 -10.55
CA GLU A 64 26.54 -4.64 -9.32
C GLU A 64 25.64 -3.75 -8.45
N GLY A 65 26.02 -2.49 -8.25
CA GLY A 65 25.20 -1.53 -7.51
C GLY A 65 23.83 -1.28 -8.14
N LEU A 66 23.76 -1.21 -9.47
CA LEU A 66 22.50 -1.08 -10.21
C LEU A 66 21.60 -2.32 -10.01
N ALA A 67 22.18 -3.53 -10.08
CA ALA A 67 21.43 -4.76 -9.87
C ALA A 67 20.85 -4.85 -8.45
N GLU A 68 21.63 -4.45 -7.45
CA GLU A 68 21.19 -4.40 -6.05
C GLU A 68 20.07 -3.37 -5.84
N SER A 69 20.23 -2.15 -6.36
CA SER A 69 19.18 -1.12 -6.31
C SER A 69 17.89 -1.58 -7.00
N GLN A 70 18.00 -2.26 -8.14
CA GLN A 70 16.84 -2.81 -8.85
C GLN A 70 16.14 -3.91 -8.03
N ARG A 71 16.90 -4.74 -7.31
CA ARG A 71 16.35 -5.75 -6.40
C ARG A 71 15.58 -5.09 -5.25
N GLN A 72 16.17 -4.12 -4.57
CA GLN A 72 15.55 -3.38 -3.47
C GLN A 72 14.27 -2.66 -3.92
N LEU A 73 14.26 -2.08 -5.12
CA LEU A 73 13.06 -1.46 -5.67
C LEU A 73 11.92 -2.47 -5.87
N LYS A 74 12.22 -3.70 -6.30
CA LYS A 74 11.21 -4.75 -6.46
C LYS A 74 10.64 -5.19 -5.11
N GLU A 75 11.49 -5.33 -4.11
CA GLU A 75 11.09 -5.69 -2.74
C GLU A 75 10.19 -4.61 -2.13
N HIS A 76 10.62 -3.34 -2.17
CA HIS A 76 9.82 -2.22 -1.67
C HIS A 76 8.46 -2.09 -2.39
N LYS A 77 8.41 -2.39 -3.70
CA LYS A 77 7.14 -2.44 -4.45
C LYS A 77 6.22 -3.56 -3.96
N ALA A 78 6.77 -4.72 -3.63
CA ALA A 78 5.99 -5.85 -3.10
C ALA A 78 5.44 -5.52 -1.70
N ASP A 79 6.27 -4.93 -0.83
CA ASP A 79 5.85 -4.53 0.52
C ASP A 79 4.76 -3.45 0.48
N ARG A 80 4.90 -2.47 -0.43
CA ARG A 80 3.86 -1.45 -0.65
C ARG A 80 2.52 -2.07 -1.05
N ARG A 81 2.52 -3.01 -2.01
CA ARG A 81 1.30 -3.73 -2.42
C ARG A 81 0.67 -4.47 -1.23
N LYS A 82 1.49 -5.16 -0.43
CA LYS A 82 1.02 -5.87 0.77
C LYS A 82 0.42 -4.92 1.82
N ALA A 83 0.98 -3.72 1.97
CA ALA A 83 0.44 -2.70 2.85
C ALA A 83 -0.90 -2.16 2.33
N ASP A 84 -1.01 -1.91 1.03
CA ASP A 84 -2.25 -1.47 0.38
C ASP A 84 -3.36 -2.52 0.52
N ASP A 85 -3.05 -3.81 0.35
CA ASP A 85 -4.01 -4.90 0.54
C ASP A 85 -4.52 -4.98 1.99
N LYS A 86 -3.64 -4.79 2.97
CA LYS A 86 -4.02 -4.73 4.39
C LYS A 86 -4.91 -3.53 4.68
N LEU A 87 -4.59 -2.37 4.13
CA LEU A 87 -5.39 -1.16 4.27
C LEU A 87 -6.79 -1.37 3.68
N LEU A 88 -6.88 -1.97 2.48
CA LEU A 88 -8.16 -2.29 1.84
C LEU A 88 -9.00 -3.24 2.70
N LYS A 89 -8.37 -4.25 3.31
CA LYS A 89 -9.06 -5.17 4.24
C LYS A 89 -9.62 -4.42 5.45
N LEU A 90 -8.82 -3.58 6.09
CA LEU A 90 -9.24 -2.78 7.24
C LEU A 90 -10.36 -1.79 6.89
N MET A 91 -10.33 -1.19 5.70
CA MET A 91 -11.40 -0.32 5.23
C MET A 91 -12.74 -1.05 5.11
N ARG A 92 -12.75 -2.25 4.51
CA ARG A 92 -13.97 -3.08 4.43
C ARG A 92 -14.49 -3.47 5.81
N GLU A 93 -13.61 -3.86 6.72
CA GLU A 93 -13.99 -4.17 8.11
C GLU A 93 -14.56 -2.93 8.81
N ASN A 94 -13.98 -1.74 8.60
CA ASN A 94 -14.48 -0.50 9.16
C ASN A 94 -15.85 -0.10 8.61
N GLU A 95 -16.05 -0.23 7.30
CA GLU A 95 -17.36 0.01 6.66
C GLU A 95 -18.41 -0.97 7.17
N PHE A 96 -18.07 -2.25 7.27
CA PHE A 96 -18.93 -3.27 7.84
C PHE A 96 -19.33 -2.93 9.29
N LEU A 97 -18.37 -2.59 10.14
CA LEU A 97 -18.64 -2.18 11.53
C LEU A 97 -19.51 -0.92 11.58
N LYS A 98 -19.23 0.09 10.76
CA LYS A 98 -20.05 1.31 10.71
C LYS A 98 -21.50 1.03 10.30
N ALA A 99 -21.73 0.10 9.37
CA ALA A 99 -23.06 -0.26 8.92
C ALA A 99 -23.81 -1.12 9.94
N GLU A 100 -23.13 -2.12 10.52
CA GLU A 100 -23.80 -3.14 11.34
C GLU A 100 -23.87 -2.77 12.83
N PHE A 101 -22.86 -2.08 13.36
CA PHE A 101 -22.74 -1.79 14.78
C PHE A 101 -23.86 -0.90 15.34
N PRO A 102 -24.35 0.14 14.64
CA PRO A 102 -25.50 0.92 15.11
C PRO A 102 -26.75 0.06 15.27
N GLY A 103 -27.03 -0.83 14.30
CA GLY A 103 -28.18 -1.73 14.35
C GLY A 103 -28.11 -2.71 15.53
N ARG A 104 -26.94 -3.32 15.74
CA ARG A 104 -26.71 -4.23 16.89
C ARG A 104 -26.81 -3.51 18.23
N SER A 105 -26.21 -2.33 18.36
CA SER A 105 -26.28 -1.53 19.59
C SER A 105 -27.72 -1.13 19.91
N VAL A 106 -28.47 -0.62 18.93
CA VAL A 106 -29.89 -0.27 19.10
C VAL A 106 -30.73 -1.49 19.46
N ALA A 107 -30.54 -2.63 18.79
CA ALA A 107 -31.25 -3.86 19.13
C ALA A 107 -30.94 -4.31 20.57
N SER A 108 -29.68 -4.28 20.99
CA SER A 108 -29.29 -4.63 22.35
C SER A 108 -29.86 -3.67 23.40
N TYR A 109 -29.90 -2.36 23.10
CA TYR A 109 -30.51 -1.35 23.96
C TYR A 109 -32.02 -1.58 24.10
N LYS A 110 -32.73 -1.84 22.99
CA LYS A 110 -34.18 -2.15 23.01
C LYS A 110 -34.52 -3.43 23.79
N GLN A 111 -33.60 -4.38 23.85
CA GLN A 111 -33.74 -5.62 24.63
C GLN A 111 -33.35 -5.44 26.11
N SER A 112 -32.74 -4.31 26.48
CA SER A 112 -32.30 -4.07 27.85
C SER A 112 -33.51 -3.91 28.79
N VAL A 113 -33.35 -4.39 30.01
CA VAL A 113 -34.37 -4.27 31.06
C VAL A 113 -34.64 -2.79 31.38
N GLU A 114 -33.60 -1.95 31.38
CA GLU A 114 -33.70 -0.50 31.60
C GLU A 114 -34.65 0.16 30.58
N PHE A 115 -34.50 -0.16 29.29
CA PHE A 115 -35.37 0.37 28.24
C PHE A 115 -36.85 0.00 28.46
N VAL A 116 -37.13 -1.25 28.84
CA VAL A 116 -38.50 -1.71 29.11
C VAL A 116 -39.10 -0.97 30.33
N TRP A 117 -38.32 -0.76 31.38
CA TRP A 117 -38.78 -0.01 32.57
C TRP A 117 -39.04 1.46 32.26
N GLU A 118 -38.15 2.10 31.49
CA GLU A 118 -38.34 3.48 31.05
C GLU A 118 -39.59 3.63 30.19
N LEU A 119 -39.81 2.69 29.25
CA LEU A 119 -41.00 2.68 28.41
C LEU A 119 -42.28 2.54 29.24
N ARG A 120 -42.30 1.63 30.21
CA ARG A 120 -43.44 1.46 31.14
C ARG A 120 -43.72 2.73 31.92
N ARG A 121 -42.67 3.39 32.42
CA ARG A 121 -42.78 4.65 33.18
C ARG A 121 -43.31 5.79 32.32
N MET A 122 -42.81 5.92 31.08
CA MET A 122 -43.33 6.92 30.13
C MET A 122 -44.80 6.67 29.80
N GLY A 123 -45.19 5.41 29.58
CA GLY A 123 -46.58 5.03 29.33
C GLY A 123 -47.51 5.42 30.47
N GLN A 124 -47.11 5.20 31.72
CA GLN A 124 -47.88 5.62 32.90
C GLN A 124 -48.08 7.13 32.94
N VAL A 125 -47.02 7.92 32.72
CA VAL A 125 -47.11 9.39 32.72
C VAL A 125 -48.02 9.91 31.61
N LEU A 126 -47.94 9.34 30.41
CA LEU A 126 -48.81 9.69 29.28
C LEU A 126 -50.27 9.35 29.56
N TYR A 127 -50.53 8.17 30.14
CA TYR A 127 -51.87 7.74 30.51
C TYR A 127 -52.47 8.63 31.60
N GLU A 128 -51.72 8.90 32.66
CA GLU A 128 -52.15 9.77 33.75
C GLU A 128 -52.46 11.19 33.25
N TYR A 129 -51.61 11.74 32.39
CA TYR A 129 -51.85 13.04 31.77
C TYR A 129 -53.14 13.03 30.92
N GLY A 130 -53.31 12.03 30.06
CA GLY A 130 -54.52 11.89 29.23
C GLY A 130 -55.79 11.75 30.09
N TYR A 131 -55.70 10.99 31.17
CA TYR A 131 -56.79 10.82 32.12
C TYR A 131 -57.18 12.12 32.81
N GLN A 132 -56.20 12.90 33.31
CA GLN A 132 -56.47 14.20 33.93
C GLN A 132 -57.19 15.16 32.97
N VAL A 133 -56.76 15.20 31.70
CA VAL A 133 -57.41 16.00 30.67
C VAL A 133 -58.84 15.53 30.42
N ALA A 134 -59.04 14.23 30.21
CA ALA A 134 -60.37 13.65 30.01
C ALA A 134 -61.29 13.92 31.20
N MET A 135 -60.75 13.84 32.42
CA MET A 135 -61.46 14.11 33.66
C MET A 135 -61.95 15.56 33.73
N ALA A 136 -61.07 16.52 33.45
CA ALA A 136 -61.41 17.93 33.42
C ALA A 136 -62.51 18.22 32.39
N CYS A 137 -62.43 17.60 31.20
CA CYS A 137 -63.48 17.70 30.19
C CYS A 137 -64.81 17.10 30.66
N PHE A 138 -64.79 15.93 31.28
CA PHE A 138 -66.00 15.28 31.79
C PHE A 138 -66.68 16.11 32.89
N GLN A 139 -65.90 16.62 33.84
CA GLN A 139 -66.41 17.47 34.92
C GLN A 139 -67.02 18.78 34.41
N ALA A 140 -66.45 19.36 33.35
CA ALA A 140 -67.02 20.54 32.71
C ALA A 140 -68.39 20.27 32.05
N GLN A 141 -68.62 19.04 31.59
CA GLN A 141 -69.88 18.65 30.94
C GLN A 141 -70.93 18.12 31.93
N TYR A 142 -70.49 17.49 33.02
CA TYR A 142 -71.36 16.87 34.02
C TYR A 142 -70.90 17.19 35.46
N PRO A 143 -71.18 18.41 35.97
CA PRO A 143 -70.61 18.90 37.23
C PRO A 143 -71.04 18.11 38.47
N ASP A 144 -72.21 17.46 38.42
CA ASP A 144 -72.80 16.77 39.57
C ASP A 144 -72.37 15.30 39.68
N LEU A 145 -71.68 14.76 38.67
CA LEU A 145 -71.22 13.37 38.67
C LEU A 145 -69.82 13.26 39.27
N LYS A 146 -69.70 12.42 40.30
CA LYS A 146 -68.42 12.12 40.94
C LYS A 146 -67.70 11.03 40.16
N VAL A 147 -66.51 11.33 39.69
CA VAL A 147 -65.60 10.36 39.08
C VAL A 147 -64.36 10.25 39.95
N ASP A 148 -63.73 9.08 39.95
CA ASP A 148 -62.47 8.88 40.66
C ASP A 148 -61.39 9.83 40.12
N SER A 149 -60.49 10.26 41.00
CA SER A 149 -59.38 11.15 40.65
C SER A 149 -58.10 10.37 40.36
N ASP A 150 -57.99 9.14 40.85
CA ASP A 150 -56.82 8.29 40.63
C ASP A 150 -57.08 7.30 39.47
N PRO A 151 -56.38 7.46 38.33
CA PRO A 151 -56.52 6.57 37.17
C PRO A 151 -56.07 5.13 37.41
N PHE A 152 -55.36 4.85 38.50
CA PHE A 152 -54.81 3.54 38.82
C PHE A 152 -55.55 2.82 39.95
N THR A 153 -56.65 3.39 40.46
CA THR A 153 -57.51 2.70 41.41
C THR A 153 -58.29 1.59 40.70
N GLU A 154 -58.00 0.33 41.04
CA GLU A 154 -58.81 -0.80 40.56
C GLU A 154 -60.18 -0.78 41.22
N GLN A 155 -61.24 -0.65 40.42
CA GLN A 155 -62.61 -0.74 40.93
C GLN A 155 -63.04 -2.22 41.04
N PRO A 156 -63.72 -2.63 42.12
CA PRO A 156 -64.16 -4.02 42.29
C PRO A 156 -65.16 -4.45 41.19
N GLU A 157 -65.84 -3.49 40.56
CA GLU A 157 -66.68 -3.70 39.38
C GLU A 157 -65.86 -4.17 38.17
N ASP A 158 -64.66 -3.63 37.96
CA ASP A 158 -63.78 -4.00 36.82
C ASP A 158 -63.25 -5.43 36.95
N SER A 159 -63.06 -5.90 38.19
CA SER A 159 -62.63 -7.28 38.48
C SER A 159 -63.68 -8.33 38.13
N SER A 160 -64.95 -7.93 37.97
CA SER A 160 -66.05 -8.83 37.60
C SER A 160 -66.17 -9.05 36.08
N VAL A 161 -65.44 -8.25 35.29
CA VAL A 161 -65.41 -8.35 33.83
C VAL A 161 -64.25 -9.27 33.43
N PRO A 162 -64.51 -10.43 32.78
CA PRO A 162 -63.43 -11.29 32.31
C PRO A 162 -62.62 -10.55 31.24
N MET A 163 -61.36 -10.21 31.54
CA MET A 163 -60.44 -9.62 30.59
C MET A 163 -59.79 -10.74 29.76
N GLU A 164 -59.95 -10.70 28.44
CA GLU A 164 -59.23 -11.60 27.52
C GLU A 164 -57.73 -11.36 27.67
N THR A 165 -56.99 -12.41 28.04
CA THR A 165 -55.55 -12.32 28.28
C THR A 165 -54.73 -12.28 26.99
N HIS A 166 -55.37 -12.55 25.85
CA HIS A 166 -54.75 -12.57 24.53
C HIS A 166 -55.73 -12.08 23.46
N GLN A 167 -55.39 -10.96 22.85
CA GLN A 167 -55.98 -10.51 21.59
C GLN A 167 -54.92 -10.71 20.50
N GLU A 168 -55.16 -11.60 19.54
CA GLU A 168 -54.31 -11.70 18.36
C GLU A 168 -54.52 -10.44 17.51
N PHE A 169 -53.47 -9.63 17.38
CA PHE A 169 -53.45 -8.53 16.45
C PHE A 169 -53.14 -9.05 15.05
N ASP A 170 -53.82 -8.50 14.04
CA ASP A 170 -53.54 -8.83 12.65
C ASP A 170 -52.25 -8.13 12.21
N ASP A 171 -51.13 -8.85 12.33
CA ASP A 171 -49.80 -8.41 11.87
C ASP A 171 -49.62 -8.56 10.34
N SER A 172 -50.71 -8.74 9.58
CA SER A 172 -50.67 -8.80 8.12
C SER A 172 -50.09 -7.52 7.54
N ILE A 173 -49.01 -7.64 6.77
CA ILE A 173 -48.43 -6.54 6.02
C ILE A 173 -49.42 -6.17 4.91
N PRO A 174 -49.94 -4.92 4.85
CA PRO A 174 -50.84 -4.52 3.77
C PRO A 174 -50.14 -4.68 2.42
N PRO A 175 -50.86 -5.09 1.36
CA PRO A 175 -50.29 -5.28 0.04
C PRO A 175 -49.69 -3.96 -0.47
N ALA A 176 -48.52 -4.06 -1.12
CA ALA A 176 -47.92 -2.91 -1.77
C ALA A 176 -48.86 -2.39 -2.85
N GLU A 177 -49.25 -1.12 -2.77
CA GLU A 177 -49.97 -0.43 -3.83
C GLU A 177 -49.05 -0.35 -5.07
N GLU A 178 -49.50 -0.91 -6.19
CA GLU A 178 -48.86 -0.83 -7.52
C GLU A 178 -48.97 0.57 -8.14
#